data_AF-A0A937R8U7-F1
#
_entry.id   AF-A0A937R8U7-F1
#
_cell.length_a   1.000
_cell.length_b   1.000
_cell.length_c   1.000
_cell.angle_alpha   90.00
_cell.angle_beta   90.00
_cell.angle_gamma   90.00
#
_symmetry.space_group_name_H-M   'P 1'
#
loop_
_entity.id
_entity.type
_entity.pdbx_description
1 polymer ?
#
loop_
_entity_poly.entity_id
_entity_poly.type
_entity_poly.pdbx_seq_one_letter_code
_entity_poly.pdbx_strand_id
1 'polypeptide(L)'
;MSKMEDVLRAEIERLVQKEARAACKPLAKQVRELSQEVRRLPKEGVTGSPDSPGPALRVELPDVSAQELEKARFSPGLIKKLRKHLNITQVELATLLGTSATTVAFWEQGRNRPEEASQAKIVALRKLGRRDVKRMLGARR
;
A
#
# COMPACT_ATOMS: atom_id res chain seq x y z
N MET A 1 22.92 -21.25 -43.68
CA MET A 1 21.77 -20.35 -43.83
C MET A 1 22.18 -19.31 -44.86
N SER A 2 21.39 -19.12 -45.91
CA SER A 2 21.74 -18.20 -46.99
C SER A 2 21.49 -16.75 -46.56
N LYS A 3 22.24 -15.78 -47.11
CA LYS A 3 22.02 -14.34 -46.84
C LYS A 3 20.56 -13.91 -47.07
N MET A 4 19.83 -14.57 -47.96
CA MET A 4 18.42 -14.28 -48.22
C MET A 4 17.52 -14.69 -47.03
N GLU A 5 17.80 -15.81 -46.39
CA GLU A 5 17.04 -16.29 -45.22
C GLU A 5 17.20 -15.34 -44.04
N ASP A 6 18.41 -14.81 -43.83
CA ASP A 6 18.69 -13.86 -42.76
C ASP A 6 17.98 -12.51 -43.00
N VAL A 7 17.95 -12.04 -44.25
CA VAL A 7 17.23 -10.82 -44.64
C VAL A 7 15.72 -10.99 -44.44
N LEU A 8 15.15 -12.13 -44.84
CA LEU A 8 13.72 -12.41 -44.66
C LEU A 8 13.34 -12.52 -43.19
N ARG A 9 14.17 -13.17 -42.36
CA ARG A 9 13.94 -13.25 -40.91
C ARG A 9 13.94 -11.87 -40.26
N ALA A 10 14.94 -11.05 -40.59
CA ALA A 10 15.02 -9.68 -40.08
C ALA A 10 13.79 -8.85 -40.48
N GLU A 11 13.29 -9.01 -41.71
CA GLU A 11 12.10 -8.29 -42.16
C GLU A 11 10.82 -8.78 -41.48
N ILE A 12 10.68 -10.09 -41.25
CA ILE A 12 9.57 -10.68 -40.48
C ILE A 12 9.59 -10.14 -39.04
N GLU A 13 10.74 -10.14 -38.37
CA GLU A 13 10.87 -9.62 -37.01
C GLU A 13 10.53 -8.12 -36.96
N ARG A 14 10.99 -7.34 -37.94
CA ARG A 14 10.68 -5.92 -38.05
C ARG A 14 9.18 -5.67 -38.19
N LEU A 15 8.50 -6.44 -39.04
CA LEU A 15 7.05 -6.33 -39.26
C LEU A 15 6.27 -6.73 -38.00
N VAL A 16 6.63 -7.84 -37.37
CA VAL A 16 6.00 -8.30 -36.11
C VAL A 16 6.17 -7.25 -35.01
N GLN A 17 7.38 -6.70 -34.84
CA GLN A 17 7.61 -5.65 -33.85
C GLN A 17 6.83 -4.37 -34.17
N LYS A 18 6.70 -4.01 -35.44
CA LYS A 18 5.93 -2.85 -35.88
C LYS A 18 4.44 -3.02 -35.53
N GLU A 19 3.86 -4.17 -35.84
CA GLU A 19 2.45 -4.47 -35.55
C GLU A 19 2.19 -4.59 -34.04
N ALA A 20 3.07 -5.28 -33.30
CA ALA A 20 2.96 -5.38 -31.84
C ALA A 20 3.01 -4.00 -31.16
N ARG A 21 3.88 -3.10 -31.64
CA ARG A 21 3.93 -1.71 -31.15
C ARG A 21 2.66 -0.95 -31.51
N ALA A 22 2.13 -1.11 -32.72
CA ALA A 22 0.89 -0.47 -33.14
C ALA A 22 -0.30 -0.91 -32.27
N ALA A 23 -0.43 -2.20 -32.00
CA ALA A 23 -1.48 -2.78 -31.16
C ALA A 23 -1.38 -2.34 -29.68
N CYS A 24 -0.16 -2.28 -29.12
CA CYS A 24 0.04 -1.96 -27.70
C CYS A 24 0.04 -0.44 -27.40
N LYS A 25 0.27 0.43 -28.41
CA LYS A 25 0.38 1.88 -28.22
C LYS A 25 -0.88 2.54 -27.62
N PRO A 26 -2.11 2.21 -28.05
CA PRO A 26 -3.33 2.75 -27.42
C PRO A 26 -3.47 2.34 -25.96
N LEU A 27 -3.15 1.08 -25.62
CA LEU A 27 -3.21 0.58 -24.25
C LEU A 27 -2.19 1.28 -23.34
N ALA A 28 -0.95 1.45 -23.82
CA ALA A 28 0.07 2.20 -23.08
C ALA A 28 -0.34 3.67 -22.84
N LYS A 29 -1.01 4.29 -23.83
CA LYS A 29 -1.59 5.63 -23.68
C LYS A 29 -2.68 5.66 -22.61
N GLN A 30 -3.62 4.71 -22.64
CA GLN A 30 -4.68 4.60 -21.62
C GLN A 30 -4.11 4.39 -20.22
N VAL A 31 -3.11 3.53 -20.05
CA VAL A 31 -2.45 3.33 -18.75
C VAL A 31 -1.81 4.63 -18.25
N ARG A 32 -1.17 5.39 -19.14
CA ARG A 32 -0.58 6.70 -18.81
C ARG A 32 -1.65 7.73 -18.42
N GLU A 33 -2.74 7.78 -19.16
CA GLU A 33 -3.88 8.69 -18.91
C GLU A 33 -4.55 8.37 -17.58
N LEU A 34 -4.91 7.10 -17.34
CA LEU A 34 -5.46 6.64 -16.06
C LEU A 34 -4.50 6.92 -14.90
N SER A 35 -3.20 6.71 -15.08
CA SER A 35 -2.19 7.03 -14.05
C SER A 35 -2.12 8.54 -13.78
N GLN A 36 -2.35 9.38 -14.79
CA GLN A 36 -2.43 10.83 -14.63
C GLN A 36 -3.74 11.25 -13.98
N GLU A 37 -4.87 10.63 -14.34
CA GLU A 37 -6.17 10.86 -13.71
C GLU A 37 -6.13 10.51 -12.22
N VAL A 38 -5.58 9.36 -11.85
CA VAL A 38 -5.37 8.98 -10.44
C VAL A 38 -4.53 10.02 -9.68
N ARG A 39 -3.60 10.70 -10.35
CA ARG A 39 -2.80 11.80 -9.75
C ARG A 39 -3.54 13.13 -9.71
N ARG A 40 -4.43 13.39 -10.68
CA ARG A 40 -5.17 14.65 -10.85
C ARG A 40 -6.45 14.68 -10.03
N LEU A 41 -7.05 13.52 -9.75
CA LEU A 41 -8.12 13.42 -8.78
C LEU A 41 -7.59 14.02 -7.48
N PRO A 42 -8.17 15.15 -7.00
CA PRO A 42 -7.83 15.65 -5.70
C PRO A 42 -8.04 14.47 -4.76
N LYS A 43 -7.06 14.23 -3.89
CA LYS A 43 -7.27 13.33 -2.77
C LYS A 43 -8.31 14.01 -1.90
N GLU A 44 -9.60 13.86 -2.22
CA GLU A 44 -10.71 14.26 -1.38
C GLU A 44 -10.49 13.52 -0.05
N GLY A 45 -9.92 14.24 0.93
CA GLY A 45 -9.54 13.71 2.23
C GLY A 45 -8.04 13.67 2.58
N VAL A 46 -7.10 14.10 1.72
CA VAL A 46 -5.67 14.20 2.10
C VAL A 46 -5.13 15.60 1.85
N THR A 47 -5.77 16.59 2.49
CA THR A 47 -5.10 17.82 2.90
C THR A 47 -4.48 17.58 4.28
N GLY A 48 -3.36 16.88 4.30
CA GLY A 48 -2.56 16.70 5.51
C GLY A 48 -1.11 16.77 5.10
N SER A 49 -0.41 17.80 5.57
CA SER A 49 1.05 17.82 5.60
C SER A 49 1.57 16.45 6.10
N PRO A 50 2.74 15.97 5.64
CA PRO A 50 3.29 14.68 6.08
C PRO A 50 3.41 14.54 7.61
N ASP A 51 3.40 15.66 8.34
CA ASP A 51 3.49 15.75 9.81
C ASP A 51 2.14 15.94 10.54
N SER A 52 1.01 16.07 9.84
CA SER A 52 -0.29 16.17 10.51
C SER A 52 -0.85 14.76 10.75
N PRO A 53 -1.26 14.41 11.99
CA PRO A 53 -1.97 13.16 12.24
C PRO A 53 -3.21 13.13 11.34
N GLY A 54 -3.33 12.09 10.51
CA GLY A 54 -4.47 11.92 9.61
C GLY A 54 -5.79 11.88 10.38
N PRO A 55 -6.94 12.04 9.71
CA PRO A 55 -8.24 11.96 10.37
C PRO A 55 -8.34 10.62 11.10
N ALA A 56 -8.24 10.67 12.43
CA ALA A 56 -8.43 9.50 13.26
C ALA A 56 -9.88 9.07 13.07
N LEU A 57 -10.12 8.00 12.31
CA LEU A 57 -11.37 7.27 12.53
C LEU A 57 -11.38 6.93 14.02
N ARG A 58 -12.45 7.30 14.72
CA ARG A 58 -12.71 6.81 16.08
C ARG A 58 -13.05 5.34 15.97
N VAL A 59 -12.00 4.52 15.79
CA VAL A 59 -12.07 3.09 15.79
C VAL A 59 -11.97 2.65 17.26
N GLU A 60 -13.05 2.09 17.80
CA GLU A 60 -13.02 1.43 19.10
C GLU A 60 -12.14 0.18 18.97
N LEU A 61 -10.90 0.29 19.42
CA LEU A 61 -9.96 -0.82 19.49
C LEU A 61 -10.12 -1.54 20.83
N PRO A 62 -9.92 -2.87 20.87
CA PRO A 62 -9.92 -3.62 22.13
C PRO A 62 -8.93 -3.02 23.13
N ASP A 63 -9.33 -2.99 24.41
CA ASP A 63 -8.45 -2.54 25.47
C ASP A 63 -7.22 -3.46 25.62
N VAL A 64 -6.09 -2.85 25.93
CA VAL A 64 -4.80 -3.52 26.06
C VAL A 64 -4.24 -3.22 27.43
N SER A 65 -3.99 -4.27 28.21
CA SER A 65 -3.41 -4.11 29.54
C SER A 65 -1.95 -3.64 29.46
N ALA A 66 -1.48 -2.91 30.47
CA ALA A 66 -0.10 -2.43 30.55
C ALA A 66 0.93 -3.58 30.47
N GLN A 67 0.62 -4.75 31.05
CA GLN A 67 1.46 -5.95 31.00
C GLN A 67 1.61 -6.53 29.58
N GLU A 68 0.56 -6.46 28.76
CA GLU A 68 0.63 -6.89 27.36
C GLU A 68 1.48 -5.94 26.52
N LEU A 69 1.42 -4.64 26.82
CA LEU A 69 2.21 -3.61 26.13
C LEU A 69 3.71 -3.76 26.43
N GLU A 70 4.07 -4.00 27.68
CA GLU A 70 5.48 -4.17 28.11
C GLU A 70 6.13 -5.42 27.49
N LYS A 71 5.37 -6.52 27.38
CA LYS A 71 5.85 -7.77 26.75
C LYS A 71 5.86 -7.70 25.23
N ALA A 72 5.18 -6.73 24.62
CA ALA A 72 5.04 -6.65 23.18
C ALA A 72 6.33 -6.16 22.50
N ARG A 73 6.80 -6.94 21.52
CA ARG A 73 7.91 -6.55 20.64
C ARG A 73 7.40 -5.77 19.43
N PHE A 74 8.09 -4.68 19.09
CA PHE A 74 7.81 -3.86 17.91
C PHE A 74 9.07 -3.79 17.05
N SER A 75 9.18 -4.70 16.09
CA SER A 75 10.24 -4.67 15.07
C SER A 75 9.64 -4.35 13.69
N PRO A 76 10.44 -3.81 12.76
CA PRO A 76 9.96 -3.45 11.42
C PRO A 76 9.30 -4.64 10.70
N GLY A 77 9.91 -5.82 10.82
CA GLY A 77 9.37 -7.07 10.27
C GLY A 77 8.04 -7.49 10.89
N LEU A 78 7.86 -7.31 12.21
CA LEU A 78 6.63 -7.66 12.90
C LEU A 78 5.47 -6.73 12.51
N ILE A 79 5.72 -5.43 12.38
CA ILE A 79 4.72 -4.45 11.94
C ILE A 79 4.26 -4.79 10.51
N LYS A 80 5.22 -5.03 9.61
CA LYS A 80 4.93 -5.44 8.23
C LYS A 80 4.19 -6.78 8.17
N LYS A 81 4.53 -7.74 9.03
CA LYS A 81 3.86 -9.05 9.12
C LYS A 81 2.41 -8.88 9.59
N LEU A 82 2.15 -8.06 10.60
CA LEU A 82 0.80 -7.74 11.07
C LEU A 82 -0.04 -7.15 9.94
N ARG A 83 0.47 -6.13 9.26
CA ARG A 83 -0.22 -5.49 8.13
C ARG A 83 -0.59 -6.49 7.03
N LYS A 84 0.36 -7.34 6.64
CA LYS A 84 0.13 -8.42 5.66
C LYS A 84 -0.85 -9.46 6.16
N HIS A 85 -0.77 -9.83 7.45
CA HIS A 85 -1.70 -10.78 8.05
C HIS A 85 -3.14 -10.27 8.01
N LEU A 86 -3.35 -8.98 8.29
CA LEU A 86 -4.64 -8.30 8.20
C LEU A 86 -5.07 -7.98 6.76
N ASN A 87 -4.18 -8.15 5.79
CA ASN A 87 -4.40 -7.89 4.36
C ASN A 87 -4.84 -6.44 4.07
N ILE A 88 -4.13 -5.49 4.68
CA ILE A 88 -4.37 -4.05 4.52
C ILE A 88 -3.13 -3.33 3.97
N THR A 89 -3.35 -2.14 3.44
CA THR A 89 -2.33 -1.22 2.94
C THR A 89 -1.68 -0.44 4.08
N GLN A 90 -0.56 0.25 3.80
CA GLN A 90 0.08 1.14 4.79
C GLN A 90 -0.82 2.33 5.14
N VAL A 91 -1.60 2.81 4.18
CA VAL A 91 -2.58 3.89 4.38
C VAL A 91 -3.70 3.44 5.31
N GLU A 92 -4.31 2.28 5.03
CA GLU A 92 -5.36 1.72 5.88
C GLU A 92 -4.87 1.43 7.31
N LEU A 93 -3.65 0.90 7.45
CA LEU A 93 -3.04 0.72 8.77
C LEU A 93 -2.85 2.07 9.47
N ALA A 94 -2.38 3.09 8.76
CA ALA A 94 -2.21 4.43 9.31
C ALA A 94 -3.55 5.03 9.76
N THR A 95 -4.62 4.83 8.98
CA THR A 95 -5.99 5.23 9.34
C THR A 95 -6.47 4.58 10.63
N LEU A 96 -6.27 3.26 10.79
CA LEU A 96 -6.65 2.53 12.02
C LEU A 96 -5.86 3.01 13.25
N LEU A 97 -4.61 3.40 13.05
CA LEU A 97 -3.73 3.87 14.12
C LEU A 97 -3.90 5.36 14.41
N GLY A 98 -4.57 6.12 13.53
CA GLY A 98 -4.69 7.59 13.62
C GLY A 98 -3.35 8.30 13.38
N THR A 99 -2.52 7.77 12.47
CA THR A 99 -1.20 8.33 12.11
C THR A 99 -1.10 8.53 10.60
N SER A 100 0.05 8.98 10.09
CA SER A 100 0.29 9.15 8.65
C SER A 100 0.86 7.86 8.02
N ALA A 101 0.56 7.65 6.73
CA ALA A 101 1.10 6.50 5.98
C ALA A 101 2.64 6.52 5.92
N THR A 102 3.23 7.72 5.90
CA THR A 102 4.68 7.93 5.96
C THR A 102 5.27 7.41 7.27
N THR A 103 4.62 7.70 8.40
CA THR A 103 5.03 7.21 9.72
C THR A 103 5.02 5.67 9.77
N VAL A 104 3.96 5.04 9.26
CA VAL A 104 3.88 3.58 9.14
C VAL A 104 5.00 3.02 8.26
N ALA A 105 5.30 3.68 7.13
CA ALA A 105 6.39 3.26 6.26
C ALA A 105 7.75 3.36 6.96
N PHE A 106 8.00 4.42 7.74
CA PHE A 106 9.22 4.58 8.53
C PHE A 106 9.37 3.49 9.59
N TRP A 107 8.27 3.07 10.23
CA TRP A 107 8.29 1.94 11.16
C TRP A 107 8.59 0.62 10.46
N GLU A 108 7.97 0.34 9.30
CA GLU A 108 8.23 -0.88 8.52
C GLU A 108 9.65 -0.92 7.92
N GLN A 109 10.28 0.23 7.74
CA GLN A 109 11.68 0.38 7.30
C GLN A 109 12.67 0.38 8.48
N GLY A 110 12.20 0.52 9.71
CA GLY A 110 13.05 0.63 10.90
C GLY A 110 13.76 1.97 11.06
N ARG A 111 13.28 3.01 10.38
CA ARG A 111 13.79 4.38 10.56
C ARG A 111 13.39 4.95 11.92
N ASN A 112 12.14 4.72 12.33
CA ASN A 112 11.58 5.16 13.61
C ASN A 112 10.87 4.01 14.33
N ARG A 113 10.67 4.14 15.65
CA ARG A 113 9.85 3.23 16.46
C ARG A 113 8.47 3.86 16.74
N PRO A 114 7.39 3.06 16.85
CA PRO A 114 6.09 3.59 17.25
C PRO A 114 6.10 4.14 18.68
N GLU A 115 5.41 5.24 18.92
CA GLU A 115 5.17 5.81 20.26
C GLU A 115 4.22 4.93 21.08
N GLU A 116 4.18 5.09 22.41
CA GLU A 116 3.37 4.27 23.32
C GLU A 116 1.89 4.20 22.93
N ALA A 117 1.29 5.34 22.56
CA ALA A 117 -0.10 5.39 22.10
C ALA A 117 -0.32 4.55 20.83
N SER A 118 0.65 4.54 19.91
CA SER A 118 0.59 3.72 18.69
C SER A 118 0.90 2.25 18.98
N GLN A 119 1.80 1.97 19.93
CA GLN A 119 2.13 0.61 20.37
C GLN A 119 0.90 -0.09 20.95
N ALA A 120 0.12 0.58 21.80
CA ALA A 120 -1.12 0.05 22.36
C ALA A 120 -2.10 -0.34 21.24
N LYS A 121 -2.34 0.56 20.27
CA LYS A 121 -3.20 0.28 19.13
C LYS A 121 -2.69 -0.87 18.25
N ILE A 122 -1.38 -0.96 18.03
CA ILE A 122 -0.76 -2.09 17.29
C ILE A 122 -1.01 -3.42 18.02
N VAL A 123 -0.92 -3.44 19.35
CA VAL A 123 -1.22 -4.65 20.13
C VAL A 123 -2.70 -4.98 20.06
N ALA A 124 -3.59 -4.00 20.16
CA ALA A 124 -5.02 -4.20 20.00
C ALA A 124 -5.38 -4.82 18.63
N LEU A 125 -4.74 -4.34 17.55
CA LEU A 125 -4.91 -4.88 16.20
C LEU A 125 -4.47 -6.35 16.07
N ARG A 126 -3.56 -6.86 16.92
CA ARG A 126 -3.17 -8.28 16.92
C ARG A 126 -4.30 -9.20 17.39
N LYS A 127 -5.25 -8.67 18.17
CA LYS A 127 -6.41 -9.42 18.67
C LYS A 127 -7.54 -9.48 17.63
N LEU A 128 -7.45 -8.68 16.55
CA LEU A 128 -8.50 -8.56 15.53
C LEU A 128 -8.22 -9.44 14.30
N GLY A 129 -9.29 -9.97 13.72
CA GLY A 129 -9.22 -10.70 12.45
C GLY A 129 -9.39 -9.79 11.23
N ARG A 130 -9.06 -10.32 10.04
CA ARG A 130 -9.26 -9.63 8.74
C ARG A 130 -10.68 -9.09 8.56
N ARG A 131 -11.69 -9.86 8.99
CA ARG A 131 -13.10 -9.52 8.84
C ARG A 131 -13.49 -8.30 9.67
N ASP A 132 -12.96 -8.20 10.88
CA ASP A 132 -13.24 -7.10 11.81
C ASP A 132 -12.57 -5.82 11.32
N VAL A 133 -11.29 -5.92 10.93
CA VAL A 133 -10.54 -4.79 10.38
C VAL A 133 -11.18 -4.25 9.10
N LYS A 134 -11.66 -5.11 8.21
CA LYS A 134 -12.37 -4.68 7.00
C LYS A 134 -13.67 -3.95 7.31
N ARG A 135 -14.41 -4.40 8.34
CA ARG A 135 -15.63 -3.74 8.81
C ARG A 135 -15.32 -2.35 9.37
N MET A 136 -14.27 -2.23 10.16
CA MET A 136 -13.81 -0.96 10.73
C MET A 136 -13.40 0.06 9.66
N LEU A 137 -12.78 -0.40 8.57
CA LEU A 137 -12.38 0.46 7.45
C LEU A 137 -13.56 0.88 6.54
N GLY A 138 -14.79 0.48 6.85
CA GLY A 138 -15.97 0.83 6.05
C GLY A 138 -15.97 0.23 4.63
N ALA A 139 -15.08 -0.72 4.35
CA ALA A 139 -14.92 -1.28 3.02
C ALA A 139 -16.04 -2.29 2.70
N ARG A 140 -17.20 -1.76 2.28
CA ARG A 140 -18.14 -2.49 1.44
C ARG A 140 -17.43 -2.69 0.09
N ARG A 141 -17.12 -3.94 -0.24
CA ARG A 141 -16.56 -4.30 -1.55
C ARG A 141 -17.64 -4.25 -2.60
#